data_AF-X1JUQ6-F1
#
_entry.id   AF-X1JUQ6-F1
#
_cell.length_a   1.000
_cell.length_b   1.000
_cell.length_c   1.000
_cell.angle_alpha   90.00
_cell.angle_beta   90.00
_cell.angle_gamma   90.00
#
_symmetry.space_group_name_H-M   'P 1'
#
loop_
_entity.id
_entity.type
_entity.pdbx_description
1 polymer ?
#
loop_
_entity_poly.entity_id
_entity_poly.type
_entity_poly.pdbx_seq_one_letter_code
_entity_poly.pdbx_strand_id
1 'polypeptide(L)'
;MLEEARGLEEAGVFSIVLEKIPAKLAKKITQQISIPTIGIGAGVDCDGQVLVTHDMLGLFERFKPKFSKRYAEVGKEMKRCYRKYIEEVKNKVFPAEEHSY
;
A
#
# COMPACT_ATOMS: atom_id res chain seq x y z
N MET A 1 17.76 13.27 -10.43
CA MET A 1 17.14 12.86 -9.16
C MET A 1 17.56 13.68 -7.93
N LEU A 2 18.83 13.73 -7.51
CA LEU A 2 19.17 14.60 -6.35
C LEU A 2 18.92 16.09 -6.65
N GLU A 3 19.39 16.58 -7.80
CA GLU A 3 19.14 17.97 -8.21
C GLU A 3 17.65 18.25 -8.47
N GLU A 4 16.89 17.25 -8.92
CA GLU A 4 15.43 17.38 -9.06
C GLU A 4 14.75 17.53 -7.68
N ALA A 5 15.20 16.78 -6.67
CA ALA A 5 14.68 16.90 -5.31
C ALA A 5 14.98 18.28 -4.71
N ARG A 6 16.19 18.83 -4.96
CA ARG A 6 16.55 20.20 -4.58
C ARG A 6 15.70 21.24 -5.30
N GLY A 7 15.50 21.08 -6.60
CA GLY A 7 14.64 22.00 -7.37
C GLY A 7 13.19 22.01 -6.88
N LEU A 8 12.66 20.85 -6.47
CA LEU A 8 11.33 20.76 -5.85
C LEU A 8 11.29 21.42 -4.46
N GLU A 9 12.33 21.21 -3.65
CA GLU A 9 12.48 21.89 -2.35
C GLU A 9 12.54 23.41 -2.51
N GLU A 10 13.35 23.93 -3.44
CA GLU A 10 13.44 25.35 -3.77
C GLU A 10 12.10 25.93 -4.26
N ALA A 11 11.31 25.11 -4.97
CA ALA A 11 9.95 25.47 -5.38
C ALA A 11 8.93 25.47 -4.22
N GLY A 12 9.34 25.07 -3.01
CA GLY A 12 8.54 25.18 -1.80
C GLY A 12 7.60 24.00 -1.54
N VAL A 13 7.87 22.81 -2.12
CA VAL A 13 7.08 21.62 -1.76
C VAL A 13 7.35 21.23 -0.30
N PHE A 14 6.33 20.76 0.40
CA PHE A 14 6.47 20.41 1.82
C PHE A 14 7.03 18.98 2.04
N SER A 15 7.00 18.11 1.03
CA SER A 15 7.55 16.75 1.07
C SER A 15 7.71 16.16 -0.33
N ILE A 16 8.47 15.07 -0.47
CA ILE A 16 8.70 14.36 -1.73
C ILE A 16 8.51 12.85 -1.56
N VAL A 17 7.77 12.22 -2.48
CA VAL A 17 7.70 10.76 -2.57
C VAL A 17 8.86 10.24 -3.43
N LEU A 18 9.62 9.27 -2.89
CA LEU A 18 10.68 8.56 -3.60
C LEU A 18 10.20 7.15 -3.94
N GLU A 19 9.93 6.89 -5.22
CA GLU A 19 9.36 5.63 -5.69
C GLU A 19 10.36 4.81 -6.52
N LYS A 20 10.56 3.55 -6.12
CA LYS A 20 11.29 2.54 -6.91
C LYS A 20 12.71 2.98 -7.30
N ILE A 21 13.44 3.58 -6.37
CA ILE A 21 14.84 3.98 -6.53
C ILE A 21 15.77 3.16 -5.63
N PRO A 22 17.09 3.06 -5.95
CA PRO A 22 18.04 2.36 -5.08
C PRO A 22 18.09 2.96 -3.68
N ALA A 23 18.12 2.12 -2.64
CA ALA A 23 18.10 2.57 -1.24
C ALA A 23 19.26 3.52 -0.88
N LYS A 24 20.45 3.31 -1.45
CA LYS A 24 21.60 4.22 -1.26
C LYS A 24 21.35 5.61 -1.85
N LEU A 25 20.62 5.69 -2.96
CA LEU A 25 20.27 6.98 -3.58
C LEU A 25 19.18 7.68 -2.76
N ALA A 26 18.15 6.96 -2.32
CA ALA A 26 17.12 7.50 -1.44
C ALA A 26 17.72 8.09 -0.16
N LYS A 27 18.58 7.32 0.53
CA LYS A 27 19.34 7.78 1.69
C LYS A 27 20.10 9.08 1.41
N LYS A 28 20.82 9.13 0.28
CA LYS A 28 21.56 10.34 -0.12
C LYS A 28 20.62 11.53 -0.31
N ILE A 29 19.45 11.34 -0.91
CA ILE A 29 18.45 12.40 -1.10
C ILE A 29 17.91 12.87 0.25
N THR A 30 17.42 11.96 1.09
CA THR A 30 16.89 12.27 2.43
C THR A 30 17.87 13.08 3.27
N GLN A 31 19.18 12.75 3.21
CA GLN A 31 20.21 13.45 3.98
C GLN A 31 20.62 14.82 3.42
N GLN A 32 20.16 15.18 2.22
CA GLN A 32 20.64 16.37 1.49
C GLN A 32 19.57 17.45 1.29
N ILE A 33 18.31 17.12 1.54
CA ILE A 33 17.20 18.08 1.53
C ILE A 33 16.63 18.21 2.95
N SER A 34 16.04 19.35 3.26
CA SER A 34 15.48 19.66 4.58
C SER A 34 14.02 19.21 4.75
N ILE A 35 13.32 18.99 3.64
CA ILE A 35 11.92 18.54 3.64
C ILE A 35 11.79 17.01 3.74
N PRO A 36 10.71 16.50 4.37
CA PRO A 36 10.49 15.07 4.50
C PRO A 36 10.42 14.31 3.18
N THR A 37 11.04 13.12 3.18
CA THR A 37 10.96 12.13 2.10
C THR A 37 10.06 10.96 2.50
N ILE A 38 9.20 10.52 1.58
CA ILE A 38 8.29 9.38 1.77
C ILE A 38 8.66 8.27 0.79
N GLY A 39 9.15 7.14 1.31
CA GLY A 39 9.62 6.03 0.47
C GLY A 39 8.52 5.04 0.07
N ILE A 40 8.56 4.57 -1.18
CA ILE A 40 7.89 3.35 -1.62
C ILE A 40 8.83 2.54 -2.51
N GLY A 41 9.37 1.46 -1.96
CA GLY A 41 10.47 0.73 -2.61
C GLY A 41 11.76 1.53 -2.73
N ALA A 42 11.98 2.49 -1.82
CA ALA A 42 13.17 3.35 -1.74
C ALA A 42 14.08 3.02 -0.54
N GLY A 43 13.80 1.96 0.21
CA GLY A 43 14.57 1.60 1.41
C GLY A 43 14.09 2.31 2.67
N VAL A 44 14.78 2.01 3.79
CA VAL A 44 14.35 2.41 5.14
C VAL A 44 14.82 3.81 5.55
N ASP A 45 15.77 4.39 4.83
CA ASP A 45 16.37 5.69 5.16
C ASP A 45 15.56 6.91 4.64
N CYS A 46 14.29 6.73 4.25
CA CYS A 46 13.36 7.84 4.06
C CYS A 46 12.66 8.18 5.39
N ASP A 47 12.22 9.42 5.57
CA ASP A 47 11.60 9.90 6.83
C ASP A 47 10.24 9.26 7.10
N GLY A 48 9.54 8.87 6.04
CA GLY A 48 8.29 8.13 6.10
C GLY A 48 8.22 7.06 5.01
N GLN A 49 7.15 6.27 5.04
CA GLN A 49 6.89 5.22 4.06
C GLN A 49 5.43 5.27 3.61
N VAL A 50 5.20 4.89 2.35
CA VAL A 50 3.85 4.73 1.79
C VAL A 50 3.74 3.38 1.08
N LEU A 51 2.58 2.74 1.20
CA LEU A 51 2.21 1.54 0.46
C LEU A 51 0.77 1.68 -0.03
N VAL A 52 0.47 1.04 -1.16
CA VAL A 52 -0.91 0.91 -1.63
C VAL A 52 -1.66 -0.05 -0.70
N THR A 53 -2.78 0.37 -0.14
CA THR A 53 -3.59 -0.42 0.81
C THR A 53 -3.94 -1.80 0.28
N HIS A 54 -4.26 -1.91 -1.01
CA HIS A 54 -4.59 -3.19 -1.66
C HIS A 54 -3.43 -4.18 -1.64
N ASP A 55 -2.20 -3.71 -1.88
CA ASP A 55 -1.00 -4.55 -1.83
C ASP A 55 -0.68 -4.93 -0.38
N MET A 56 -0.79 -3.96 0.54
CA MET A 56 -0.57 -4.17 1.97
C MET A 56 -1.54 -5.20 2.57
N LEU A 57 -2.81 -5.14 2.21
CA LEU A 57 -3.87 -6.06 2.68
C LEU A 57 -3.96 -7.36 1.88
N GLY A 58 -3.16 -7.52 0.81
CA GLY A 58 -3.20 -8.71 -0.03
C GLY A 58 -4.56 -8.93 -0.69
N LEU A 59 -5.20 -7.87 -1.20
CA LEU A 59 -6.49 -7.96 -1.90
C LEU A 59 -6.36 -8.63 -3.27
N PHE A 60 -5.23 -8.43 -3.95
CA PHE A 60 -4.93 -9.07 -5.23
C PHE A 60 -3.92 -10.20 -5.03
N GLU A 61 -4.32 -11.44 -5.35
CA GLU A 61 -3.45 -12.60 -5.14
C GLU A 61 -2.33 -12.72 -6.19
N ARG A 62 -2.62 -12.36 -7.45
CA ARG A 62 -1.74 -12.61 -8.60
C ARG A 62 -0.54 -11.68 -8.71
N PHE A 63 -0.66 -10.46 -8.21
CA PHE A 63 0.41 -9.47 -8.27
C PHE A 63 0.93 -9.18 -6.87
N LYS A 64 2.25 -9.25 -6.71
CA LYS A 64 2.93 -8.90 -5.46
C LYS A 64 4.16 -8.06 -5.82
N PRO A 65 4.09 -6.73 -5.68
CA PRO A 65 5.27 -5.90 -5.86
C PRO A 65 6.37 -6.33 -4.89
N LYS A 66 7.62 -6.43 -5.37
CA LYS A 66 8.77 -6.86 -4.55
C LYS A 66 8.97 -5.99 -3.29
N PHE A 67 8.65 -4.70 -3.39
CA PHE A 67 8.79 -3.73 -2.31
C PHE A 67 7.62 -3.71 -1.32
N SER A 68 6.51 -4.39 -1.62
CA SER A 68 5.33 -4.38 -0.76
C SER A 68 5.31 -5.60 0.15
N LYS A 69 5.24 -5.36 1.46
CA LYS A 69 4.96 -6.39 2.45
C LYS A 69 3.44 -6.54 2.56
N ARG A 70 2.96 -7.77 2.38
CA ARG A 70 1.59 -8.14 2.75
C ARG A 70 1.52 -8.32 4.25
N TYR A 71 0.64 -7.56 4.89
CA TYR A 71 0.32 -7.66 6.31
C TYR A 71 -0.89 -8.58 6.56
N ALA A 72 -1.71 -8.80 5.53
CA ALA A 72 -2.82 -9.74 5.56
C ALA A 72 -3.06 -10.35 4.16
N GLU A 73 -3.94 -11.34 4.10
CA GLU A 73 -4.40 -11.98 2.85
C GLU A 73 -5.93 -11.80 2.72
N VAL A 74 -6.38 -10.54 2.81
CA VAL A 74 -7.80 -10.18 2.86
C VAL A 74 -8.54 -10.61 1.60
N GLY A 75 -7.87 -10.66 0.44
CA GLY A 75 -8.48 -11.19 -0.79
C GLY A 75 -8.98 -12.63 -0.66
N LYS A 76 -8.26 -13.48 0.09
CA LYS A 76 -8.68 -14.87 0.35
C LYS A 76 -9.89 -14.93 1.27
N GLU A 77 -9.89 -14.08 2.30
CA GLU A 77 -11.00 -13.91 3.24
C GLU A 77 -12.28 -13.50 2.51
N MET A 78 -12.20 -12.44 1.70
CA MET A 78 -13.32 -11.96 0.89
C MET A 78 -13.88 -13.04 -0.01
N LYS A 79 -13.02 -13.79 -0.73
CA LYS A 79 -13.47 -14.91 -1.58
C LYS A 79 -14.19 -15.99 -0.77
N ARG A 80 -13.75 -16.29 0.45
CA ARG A 80 -14.44 -17.25 1.32
C ARG A 80 -15.82 -16.71 1.72
N CYS A 81 -15.89 -15.45 2.16
CA CYS A 81 -17.16 -14.82 2.54
C CYS A 81 -18.17 -14.81 1.39
N TYR A 82 -17.75 -14.41 0.18
CA TYR A 82 -18.63 -14.40 -0.99
C TYR A 82 -19.12 -15.80 -1.35
N ARG A 83 -18.26 -16.82 -1.31
CA ARG A 83 -18.69 -18.21 -1.57
C ARG A 83 -19.71 -18.69 -0.55
N LYS A 84 -19.45 -18.45 0.74
CA LYS A 84 -20.36 -18.82 1.83
C LYS A 84 -21.72 -18.13 1.67
N TYR A 85 -21.72 -16.83 1.41
CA TYR A 85 -22.95 -16.08 1.14
C TYR A 85 -23.74 -16.64 -0.05
N ILE A 86 -23.06 -16.92 -1.17
CA ILE A 86 -23.68 -17.53 -2.35
C ILE A 86 -24.30 -18.89 -2.03
N GLU A 87 -23.61 -19.72 -1.26
CA GLU A 87 -24.09 -21.02 -0.81
C GLU A 87 -25.33 -20.88 0.07
N GLU A 88 -25.28 -20.02 1.09
CA GLU A 88 -26.38 -19.80 2.02
C GLU A 88 -27.63 -19.24 1.32
N VAL A 89 -27.48 -18.33 0.36
CA VAL A 89 -28.59 -17.82 -0.45
C VAL A 89 -29.18 -18.92 -1.33
N LYS A 90 -28.35 -19.71 -2.02
CA LYS A 90 -28.83 -20.80 -2.88
C LYS A 90 -29.57 -21.88 -2.09
N ASN A 91 -29.12 -22.16 -0.88
CA ASN A 91 -29.72 -23.14 0.01
C ASN A 91 -30.83 -22.57 0.89
N LYS A 92 -31.19 -21.29 0.73
CA LYS A 92 -32.19 -20.56 1.54
C LYS A 92 -31.89 -20.61 3.05
N VAL A 93 -30.62 -20.69 3.43
CA VAL A 93 -30.16 -20.50 4.81
C VAL A 93 -30.17 -19.01 5.16
N PHE A 94 -29.84 -18.16 4.20
CA PHE A 94 -29.93 -16.71 4.31
C PHE A 94 -30.94 -16.13 3.30
N PRO A 95 -31.76 -15.14 3.68
CA PRO A 95 -31.96 -14.63 5.05
C PRO A 95 -32.68 -15.65 5.94
N ALA A 96 -32.37 -15.63 7.24
CA ALA A 96 -33.12 -16.33 8.27
C ALA A 96 -34.20 -15.42 8.89
N GLU A 97 -35.03 -15.96 9.79
CA GLU A 97 -36.09 -15.21 10.46
C GLU A 97 -35.55 -13.99 11.22
N GLU A 98 -34.40 -14.11 11.90
CA GLU A 98 -33.73 -13.00 12.61
C GLU A 98 -33.30 -11.84 11.69
N HIS A 99 -33.22 -12.10 10.38
CA HIS A 99 -32.86 -11.11 9.36
C HIS A 99 -34.10 -10.51 8.67
N SER A 100 -35.30 -10.86 9.11
CA SER A 100 -36.59 -10.48 8.51
C SER A 100 -37.44 -9.66 9.50
N TYR A 101 -38.32 -8.78 9.00
CA TYR A 101 -39.25 -7.95 9.79
C TYR A 101 -40.70 -8.38 9.58
#